data_AF-A0A152A171-F1
#
_entry.id   AF-A0A152A171-F1
#
_cell.length_a   1.000
_cell.length_b   1.000
_cell.length_c   1.000
_cell.angle_alpha   90.00
_cell.angle_beta   90.00
_cell.angle_gamma   90.00
#
_symmetry.space_group_name_H-M   'P 1'
#
loop_
_entity.id
_entity.type
_entity.pdbx_description
1 polymer ?
#
loop_
_entity_poly.entity_id
_entity_poly.type
_entity_poly.pdbx_seq_one_letter_code
_entity_poly.pdbx_strand_id
1 'polypeptide(L)'
;MTTSIIIIDSIQESFVQYFDKLEKETVSYLEGLILESESEDEMKEQITNACSDFEIIQDASETAKVVEHLVSILRKKGVLQFQSSAKPKAKHLVCELIPKELKLSDPNLTMDQYLELTRHSNPAIRIQVLRTMCPCKVKDDIDQLWTRIMEMSSDPDPRVRYQVIHDLCDGSPNWREDQVIKTLESMHNDPDAKVRRTINNVLTNYRYHGKWNIL
;
A
#
# COMPACT_ATOMS: atom_id res chain seq x y z
N MET A 1 -41.97 7.23 1.68
CA MET A 1 -41.67 8.69 1.63
C MET A 1 -41.38 9.02 0.18
N THR A 2 -42.06 10.02 -0.37
CA THR A 2 -41.75 10.51 -1.73
C THR A 2 -40.41 11.23 -1.71
N THR A 3 -39.62 11.11 -2.78
CA THR A 3 -38.30 11.76 -2.93
C THR A 3 -38.34 13.25 -2.62
N SER A 4 -39.43 13.91 -3.03
CA SER A 4 -39.80 15.29 -2.71
C SER A 4 -39.75 15.63 -1.22
N ILE A 5 -40.36 14.81 -0.35
CA ILE A 5 -40.35 15.04 1.11
C ILE A 5 -38.92 14.99 1.65
N ILE A 6 -38.11 14.04 1.17
CA ILE A 6 -36.72 13.88 1.61
C ILE A 6 -35.86 15.08 1.21
N ILE A 7 -36.10 15.64 0.03
CA ILE A 7 -35.41 16.84 -0.47
C ILE A 7 -35.78 18.05 0.39
N ILE A 8 -37.07 18.30 0.58
CA ILE A 8 -37.56 19.43 1.39
C ILE A 8 -37.00 19.36 2.81
N ASP A 9 -37.06 18.19 3.45
CA ASP A 9 -36.50 17.98 4.79
C ASP A 9 -34.99 18.27 4.82
N SER A 10 -34.26 17.92 3.76
CA SER A 10 -32.81 18.15 3.66
C SER A 10 -32.46 19.62 3.43
N ILE A 11 -33.29 20.35 2.67
CA ILE A 11 -33.16 21.79 2.50
C ILE A 11 -33.37 22.48 3.86
N GLN A 12 -34.44 22.15 4.57
CA GLN A 12 -34.73 22.73 5.89
C GLN A 12 -33.63 22.42 6.92
N GLU A 13 -33.09 21.20 6.90
CA GLU A 13 -31.98 20.78 7.77
C GLU A 13 -30.69 21.58 7.48
N SER A 14 -30.41 21.85 6.20
CA SER A 14 -29.18 22.54 5.79
C SER A 14 -29.25 24.05 6.00
N PHE A 15 -30.43 24.63 5.80
CA PHE A 15 -30.69 26.06 5.93
C PHE A 15 -31.27 26.45 7.30
N VAL A 16 -31.05 25.62 8.34
CA VAL A 16 -31.63 25.82 9.67
C VAL A 16 -31.36 27.22 10.27
N GLN A 17 -30.21 27.83 9.95
CA GLN A 17 -29.83 29.17 10.42
C GLN A 17 -30.47 30.32 9.62
N TYR A 18 -31.14 30.01 8.51
CA TYR A 18 -31.73 30.97 7.56
C TYR A 18 -33.22 30.71 7.35
N PHE A 19 -33.86 30.02 8.31
CA PHE A 19 -35.26 29.60 8.20
C PHE A 19 -36.23 30.79 8.07
N ASP A 20 -35.87 31.94 8.64
CA ASP A 20 -36.62 33.21 8.55
C ASP A 20 -36.63 33.81 7.14
N LYS A 21 -35.64 33.46 6.31
CA LYS A 21 -35.53 33.88 4.91
C LYS A 21 -35.97 32.82 3.91
N LEU A 22 -36.23 31.61 4.39
CA LEU A 22 -36.53 30.45 3.56
C LEU A 22 -38.04 30.32 3.37
N GLU A 23 -38.60 31.20 2.54
CA GLU A 23 -40.02 31.16 2.20
C GLU A 23 -40.40 29.85 1.49
N LYS A 24 -41.68 29.48 1.59
CA LYS A 24 -42.20 28.23 1.01
C LYS A 24 -41.96 28.15 -0.51
N GLU A 25 -42.02 29.28 -1.20
CA GLU A 25 -41.75 29.37 -2.64
C GLU A 25 -40.27 29.11 -2.94
N THR A 26 -39.36 29.65 -2.14
CA THR A 26 -37.91 29.42 -2.22
C THR A 26 -37.57 27.95 -1.99
N VAL A 27 -38.18 27.29 -1.00
CA VAL A 27 -37.98 25.85 -0.76
C VAL A 27 -38.44 25.02 -1.95
N SER A 28 -39.60 25.36 -2.52
CA SER A 28 -40.15 24.64 -3.69
C SER A 28 -39.29 24.86 -4.94
N TYR A 29 -38.72 26.05 -5.09
CA TYR A 29 -37.77 26.36 -6.17
C TYR A 29 -36.49 25.53 -6.05
N LEU A 30 -35.88 25.50 -4.87
CA LEU A 30 -34.68 24.71 -4.60
C LEU A 30 -34.92 23.21 -4.78
N GLU A 31 -36.09 22.71 -4.40
CA GLU A 31 -36.50 21.33 -4.67
C GLU A 31 -36.51 21.03 -6.17
N GLY A 32 -37.08 21.94 -6.98
CA GLY A 32 -37.08 21.83 -8.44
C GLY A 32 -35.66 21.73 -9.01
N LEU A 33 -34.75 22.63 -8.60
CA LEU A 33 -33.36 22.61 -9.03
C LEU A 33 -32.69 21.26 -8.74
N ILE A 34 -32.90 20.71 -7.53
CA ILE A 34 -32.30 19.43 -7.12
C ILE A 34 -32.85 18.25 -7.95
N LEU A 35 -34.13 18.29 -8.32
CA LEU A 35 -34.76 17.24 -9.13
C LEU A 35 -34.37 17.31 -10.61
N GLU A 36 -34.15 18.52 -11.14
CA GLU A 36 -33.89 18.77 -12.56
C GLU A 36 -32.39 18.74 -12.91
N SER A 37 -31.51 18.88 -11.93
CA SER A 37 -30.06 18.85 -12.15
C SER A 37 -29.59 17.53 -12.74
N GLU A 38 -28.72 17.57 -13.75
CA GLU A 38 -28.13 16.37 -14.36
C GLU A 38 -26.79 15.97 -13.71
N SER A 39 -26.17 16.91 -12.98
CA SER A 39 -24.91 16.69 -12.27
C SER A 39 -24.85 17.40 -10.92
N GLU A 40 -23.95 16.92 -10.05
CA GLU A 40 -23.74 17.55 -8.74
C GLU A 40 -23.15 18.96 -8.85
N ASP A 41 -22.26 19.19 -9.81
CA ASP A 41 -21.60 20.50 -9.98
C ASP A 41 -22.61 21.55 -10.48
N GLU A 42 -23.46 21.17 -11.43
CA GLU A 42 -24.57 22.00 -11.91
C GLU A 42 -25.55 22.34 -10.77
N MET A 43 -25.96 21.34 -9.99
CA MET A 43 -26.85 21.54 -8.85
C MET A 43 -26.27 22.53 -7.84
N LYS A 44 -24.97 22.40 -7.52
CA LYS A 44 -24.29 23.31 -6.59
C LYS A 44 -24.24 24.74 -7.11
N GLU A 45 -23.93 24.91 -8.39
CA GLU A 45 -23.90 26.23 -9.03
C GLU A 45 -25.29 26.87 -9.03
N GLN A 46 -26.32 26.13 -9.43
CA GLN A 46 -27.71 26.61 -9.45
C GLN A 46 -28.22 27.00 -8.06
N ILE A 47 -27.95 26.19 -7.03
CA ILE A 47 -28.36 26.51 -5.65
C ILE A 47 -27.58 27.72 -5.12
N THR A 48 -26.29 27.85 -5.45
CA THR A 48 -25.47 28.99 -5.04
C THR A 48 -25.99 30.30 -5.64
N ASN A 49 -26.35 30.27 -6.93
CA ASN A 49 -26.96 31.39 -7.62
C ASN A 49 -28.32 31.74 -6.99
N ALA A 50 -29.17 30.74 -6.73
CA ALA A 50 -30.45 30.95 -6.05
C ALA A 50 -30.28 31.58 -4.65
N CYS A 51 -29.28 31.17 -3.87
CA CYS A 51 -29.01 31.78 -2.57
C CYS A 51 -28.66 33.26 -2.65
N SER A 52 -28.02 33.67 -3.75
CA SER A 52 -27.69 35.07 -4.04
C SER A 52 -28.93 35.83 -4.54
N ASP A 53 -29.69 35.25 -5.46
CA ASP A 53 -30.87 35.87 -6.08
C ASP A 53 -32.00 36.11 -5.07
N PHE A 54 -32.21 35.17 -4.13
CA PHE A 54 -33.19 35.28 -3.06
C PHE A 54 -32.65 35.95 -1.79
N GLU A 55 -31.43 36.50 -1.83
CA GLU A 55 -30.76 37.18 -0.70
C GLU A 55 -30.74 36.35 0.62
N ILE A 56 -30.72 35.02 0.49
CA ILE A 56 -30.76 34.08 1.63
C ILE A 56 -29.46 34.25 2.44
N ILE A 57 -28.33 34.16 1.73
CA ILE A 57 -26.98 34.23 2.30
C ILE A 57 -26.17 35.24 1.47
N GLN A 58 -25.61 36.26 2.12
CA GLN A 58 -24.83 37.31 1.45
C GLN A 58 -23.34 36.98 1.37
N ASP A 59 -22.84 36.08 2.22
CA ASP A 59 -21.44 35.66 2.21
C ASP A 59 -21.24 34.43 1.30
N ALA A 60 -20.34 34.55 0.33
CA ALA A 60 -20.05 33.49 -0.61
C ALA A 60 -19.41 32.26 0.05
N SER A 61 -18.60 32.46 1.10
CA SER A 61 -17.97 31.37 1.85
C SER A 61 -19.01 30.58 2.67
N GLU A 62 -19.93 31.26 3.35
CA GLU A 62 -21.03 30.61 4.05
C GLU A 62 -22.01 29.92 3.10
N THR A 63 -22.29 30.52 1.94
CA THR A 63 -23.14 29.90 0.91
C THR A 63 -22.55 28.57 0.45
N ALA A 64 -21.25 28.54 0.13
CA ALA A 64 -20.56 27.31 -0.26
C ALA A 64 -20.61 26.22 0.83
N LYS A 65 -20.49 26.61 2.11
CA LYS A 65 -20.60 25.66 3.24
C LYS A 65 -22.01 25.06 3.35
N VAL A 66 -23.05 25.89 3.23
CA VAL A 66 -24.45 25.44 3.33
C VAL A 66 -24.80 24.53 2.15
N VAL A 67 -24.37 24.88 0.94
CA VAL A 67 -24.56 24.07 -0.27
C VAL A 67 -23.84 22.71 -0.17
N GLU A 68 -22.58 22.69 0.29
CA GLU A 68 -21.84 21.44 0.51
C GLU A 68 -22.48 20.59 1.62
N HIS A 69 -23.01 21.23 2.66
CA HIS A 69 -23.75 20.53 3.71
C HIS A 69 -25.02 19.88 3.15
N LEU A 70 -25.81 20.61 2.36
CA LEU A 70 -27.01 20.10 1.70
C LEU A 70 -26.71 18.90 0.80
N VAL A 71 -25.68 18.99 -0.03
CA VAL A 71 -25.23 17.88 -0.89
C VAL A 71 -24.86 16.66 -0.05
N SER A 72 -24.18 16.84 1.08
CA SER A 72 -23.82 15.75 2.00
C SER A 72 -25.05 15.04 2.57
N ILE A 73 -26.07 15.79 2.99
CA ILE A 73 -27.33 15.25 3.52
C ILE A 73 -28.08 14.49 2.43
N LEU A 74 -28.21 15.07 1.24
CA LEU A 74 -28.90 14.45 0.11
C LEU A 74 -28.21 13.16 -0.36
N ARG A 75 -26.86 13.11 -0.34
CA ARG A 75 -26.09 11.87 -0.57
C ARG A 75 -26.37 10.82 0.51
N LYS A 76 -26.34 11.21 1.78
CA LYS A 76 -26.58 10.30 2.91
C LYS A 76 -27.98 9.72 2.90
N LYS A 77 -28.98 10.51 2.48
CA LYS A 77 -30.38 10.09 2.34
C LYS A 77 -30.67 9.37 1.00
N GLY A 78 -29.65 9.17 0.16
CA GLY A 78 -29.74 8.38 -1.07
C GLY A 78 -30.52 9.04 -2.21
N VAL A 79 -30.72 10.36 -2.15
CA VAL A 79 -31.46 11.13 -3.17
C VAL A 79 -30.59 11.40 -4.39
N LEU A 80 -29.29 11.65 -4.19
CA LEU A 80 -28.35 11.93 -5.28
C LEU A 80 -27.75 10.62 -5.79
N GLN A 81 -28.17 10.19 -6.98
CA GLN A 81 -27.60 9.06 -7.72
C GLN A 81 -26.74 9.51 -8.91
N PHE A 82 -26.19 10.73 -8.86
CA PHE A 82 -25.26 11.18 -9.89
C PHE A 82 -24.08 10.22 -9.98
N GLN A 83 -23.71 9.81 -11.20
CA GLN A 83 -22.48 9.07 -11.44
C GLN A 83 -21.31 9.95 -11.03
N SER A 84 -20.87 9.86 -9.78
CA SER A 84 -19.73 10.61 -9.33
C SER A 84 -18.52 10.15 -10.13
N SER A 85 -17.93 11.03 -10.95
CA SER A 85 -16.51 10.89 -11.29
C SER A 85 -15.78 10.75 -9.96
N ALA A 86 -15.18 9.58 -9.74
CA ALA A 86 -14.66 9.15 -8.46
C ALA A 86 -13.90 10.30 -7.77
N LYS A 87 -14.47 10.83 -6.67
CA LYS A 87 -13.76 11.75 -5.79
C LYS A 87 -12.41 11.08 -5.47
N PRO A 88 -11.25 11.70 -5.73
CA PRO A 88 -9.99 11.14 -5.25
C PRO A 88 -10.15 11.02 -3.74
N LYS A 89 -10.02 9.79 -3.23
CA LYS A 89 -10.24 9.48 -1.82
C LYS A 89 -9.47 10.50 -0.98
N ALA A 90 -10.19 11.27 -0.17
CA ALA A 90 -9.57 12.22 0.75
C ALA A 90 -8.51 11.47 1.57
N LYS A 91 -7.29 12.02 1.59
CA LYS A 91 -6.17 11.47 2.35
C LYS A 91 -6.56 11.39 3.83
N HIS A 92 -6.66 10.17 4.35
CA HIS A 92 -6.85 9.93 5.78
C HIS A 92 -5.62 10.48 6.52
N LEU A 93 -5.78 11.54 7.32
CA LEU A 93 -4.71 12.12 8.16
C LEU A 93 -4.14 11.17 9.23
N VAL A 94 -4.71 9.96 9.38
CA VAL A 94 -4.36 9.00 10.42
C VAL A 94 -3.35 7.93 9.97
N CYS A 95 -3.11 7.74 8.67
CA CYS A 95 -2.12 6.75 8.22
C CYS A 95 -1.59 7.08 6.82
N GLU A 96 -0.97 8.25 6.63
CA GLU A 96 0.19 8.25 5.73
C GLU A 96 1.32 7.61 6.53
N LEU A 97 1.39 6.28 6.51
CA LEU A 97 2.64 5.58 6.81
C LEU A 97 3.62 6.08 5.75
N ILE A 98 4.31 7.18 6.04
CA ILE A 98 5.55 7.52 5.38
C ILE A 98 6.33 6.21 5.40
N PRO A 99 6.67 5.60 4.24
CA PRO A 99 7.39 4.34 4.23
C PRO A 99 8.67 4.56 5.01
N LYS A 100 8.67 4.13 6.28
CA LYS A 100 9.81 4.29 7.15
C LYS A 100 10.90 3.49 6.46
N GLU A 101 11.97 4.17 6.08
CA GLU A 101 13.13 3.53 5.48
C GLU A 101 13.50 2.34 6.38
N LEU A 102 13.41 1.13 5.82
CA LEU A 102 13.65 -0.09 6.56
C LEU A 102 15.12 -0.10 6.98
N LYS A 103 15.36 -0.17 8.29
CA LYS A 103 16.71 -0.24 8.85
C LYS A 103 16.86 -1.57 9.55
N LEU A 104 17.96 -2.27 9.26
CA LEU A 104 18.24 -3.56 9.90
C LEU A 104 18.41 -3.45 11.43
N SER A 105 18.64 -2.25 11.95
CA SER A 105 18.71 -1.97 13.38
C SER A 105 17.34 -1.90 14.06
N ASP A 106 16.23 -1.97 13.31
CA ASP A 106 14.89 -1.94 13.88
C ASP A 106 14.57 -3.32 14.50
N PRO A 107 14.36 -3.40 15.83
CA PRO A 107 14.12 -4.69 16.50
C PRO A 107 12.77 -5.31 16.13
N ASN A 108 11.86 -4.56 15.51
CA ASN A 108 10.50 -4.99 15.19
C ASN A 108 10.30 -5.29 13.70
N LEU A 109 11.38 -5.62 12.98
CA LEU A 109 11.26 -6.03 11.58
C LEU A 109 10.46 -7.33 11.47
N THR A 110 9.42 -7.27 10.66
CA THR A 110 8.67 -8.45 10.21
C THR A 110 9.46 -9.23 9.18
N MET A 111 9.09 -10.49 8.96
CA MET A 111 9.77 -11.35 7.96
C MET A 111 9.72 -10.75 6.55
N ASP A 112 8.57 -10.20 6.13
CA ASP A 112 8.41 -9.55 4.83
C ASP A 112 9.37 -8.36 4.65
N GLN A 113 9.60 -7.60 5.73
CA GLN A 113 10.54 -6.48 5.70
C GLN A 113 12.00 -6.94 5.62
N TYR A 114 12.36 -8.06 6.25
CA TYR A 114 13.68 -8.68 6.04
C TYR A 114 13.86 -9.13 4.59
N LEU A 115 12.85 -9.80 4.03
CA LEU A 115 12.86 -10.19 2.63
C LEU A 115 12.98 -8.97 1.71
N GLU A 116 12.32 -7.86 2.04
CA GLU A 116 12.44 -6.64 1.24
C GLU A 116 13.85 -6.01 1.32
N LEU A 117 14.49 -6.05 2.49
CA LEU A 117 15.87 -5.58 2.63
C LEU A 117 16.88 -6.41 1.81
N THR A 118 16.56 -7.65 1.42
CA THR A 118 17.38 -8.41 0.47
C THR A 118 17.35 -7.85 -0.96
N ARG A 119 16.43 -6.94 -1.27
CA ARG A 119 16.34 -6.25 -2.58
C ARG A 119 16.99 -4.88 -2.56
N HIS A 120 17.57 -4.48 -1.42
CA HIS A 120 18.19 -3.18 -1.26
C HIS A 120 19.31 -2.95 -2.28
N SER A 121 19.40 -1.75 -2.84
CA SER A 121 20.40 -1.38 -3.87
C SER A 121 21.84 -1.56 -3.38
N ASN A 122 22.11 -1.16 -2.12
CA ASN A 122 23.39 -1.35 -1.46
C ASN A 122 23.67 -2.84 -1.13
N PRO A 123 24.72 -3.47 -1.71
CA PRO A 123 25.07 -4.86 -1.43
C PRO A 123 25.47 -5.12 0.02
N ALA A 124 26.00 -4.13 0.73
CA ALA A 124 26.37 -4.29 2.15
C ALA A 124 25.14 -4.59 3.01
N ILE A 125 24.00 -3.95 2.71
CA ILE A 125 22.74 -4.22 3.41
C ILE A 125 22.26 -5.63 3.09
N ARG A 126 22.29 -6.05 1.83
CA ARG A 126 21.92 -7.42 1.43
C ARG A 126 22.74 -8.49 2.16
N ILE A 127 24.06 -8.31 2.25
CA ILE A 127 24.95 -9.21 3.01
C ILE A 127 24.59 -9.22 4.49
N GLN A 128 24.34 -8.06 5.08
CA GLN A 128 24.01 -7.97 6.49
C GLN A 128 22.69 -8.68 6.80
N VAL A 129 21.70 -8.55 5.92
CA VAL A 129 20.41 -9.24 5.99
C VAL A 129 20.62 -10.76 5.92
N LEU A 130 21.35 -11.26 4.93
CA LEU A 130 21.71 -12.69 4.82
C LEU A 130 22.38 -13.21 6.10
N ARG A 131 23.35 -12.48 6.64
CA ARG A 131 24.02 -12.83 7.91
C ARG A 131 23.11 -12.83 9.12
N THR A 132 22.10 -11.97 9.15
CA THR A 132 21.10 -11.93 10.23
C THR A 132 20.16 -13.11 10.12
N MET A 133 19.77 -13.45 8.88
CA MET A 133 18.89 -14.57 8.58
C MET A 133 19.63 -15.91 8.47
N CYS A 134 20.95 -15.94 8.73
CA CYS A 134 21.75 -17.15 8.62
C CYS A 134 21.14 -18.28 9.49
N PRO A 135 20.97 -19.50 8.96
CA PRO A 135 20.32 -20.60 9.67
C PRO A 135 20.95 -20.92 11.03
N CYS A 136 22.28 -20.79 11.15
CA CYS A 136 22.97 -20.95 12.43
C CYS A 136 22.49 -19.98 13.53
N LYS A 137 21.92 -18.83 13.15
CA LYS A 137 21.36 -17.82 14.04
C LYS A 137 19.86 -17.97 14.22
N VAL A 138 19.12 -18.11 13.12
CA VAL A 138 17.64 -18.17 13.15
C VAL A 138 17.16 -19.48 13.78
N LYS A 139 17.88 -20.59 13.54
CA LYS A 139 17.58 -21.93 14.08
C LYS A 139 16.14 -22.38 13.85
N ASP A 140 15.55 -21.91 12.76
CA ASP A 140 14.20 -22.23 12.34
C ASP A 140 14.18 -22.54 10.84
N ASP A 141 13.24 -23.37 10.41
CA ASP A 141 13.11 -23.84 9.05
C ASP A 141 12.04 -23.05 8.30
N ILE A 142 12.44 -21.88 7.80
CA ILE A 142 11.53 -20.96 7.11
C ILE A 142 11.69 -21.10 5.60
N ASP A 143 10.74 -21.78 4.96
CA ASP A 143 10.72 -22.09 3.53
C ASP A 143 10.97 -20.86 2.61
N GLN A 144 10.31 -19.75 2.92
CA GLN A 144 10.43 -18.50 2.16
C GLN A 144 11.85 -17.91 2.19
N LEU A 145 12.53 -18.05 3.34
CA LEU A 145 13.90 -17.59 3.51
C LEU A 145 14.85 -18.37 2.61
N TRP A 146 14.73 -19.70 2.61
CA TRP A 146 15.56 -20.57 1.80
C TRP A 146 15.40 -20.31 0.31
N THR A 147 14.15 -20.15 -0.13
CA THR A 147 13.84 -19.77 -1.51
C THR A 147 14.53 -18.45 -1.87
N ARG A 148 14.47 -17.46 -0.98
CA ARG A 148 15.11 -16.17 -1.22
C ARG A 148 16.64 -16.25 -1.24
N ILE A 149 17.26 -17.00 -0.34
CA ILE A 149 18.72 -17.23 -0.33
C ILE A 149 19.17 -17.83 -1.67
N MET A 150 18.44 -18.84 -2.18
CA MET A 150 18.73 -19.47 -3.46
C MET A 150 18.58 -18.49 -4.64
N GLU A 151 17.56 -17.64 -4.65
CA GLU A 151 17.41 -16.58 -5.67
C GLU A 151 18.59 -15.60 -5.68
N MET A 152 19.20 -15.34 -4.52
CA MET A 152 20.35 -14.45 -4.39
C MET A 152 21.67 -15.07 -4.88
N SER A 153 21.68 -16.35 -5.28
CA SER A 153 22.84 -17.00 -5.89
C SER A 153 23.31 -16.31 -7.18
N SER A 154 22.42 -15.58 -7.86
CA SER A 154 22.73 -14.78 -9.04
C SER A 154 22.90 -13.28 -8.75
N ASP A 155 23.10 -12.88 -7.50
CA ASP A 155 23.27 -11.46 -7.14
C ASP A 155 24.46 -10.84 -7.90
N PRO A 156 24.37 -9.59 -8.39
CA PRO A 156 25.47 -8.96 -9.13
C PRO A 156 26.75 -8.80 -8.29
N ASP A 157 26.65 -8.62 -6.97
CA ASP A 157 27.82 -8.46 -6.10
C ASP A 157 28.37 -9.82 -5.66
N PRO A 158 29.65 -10.14 -5.96
CA PRO A 158 30.25 -11.44 -5.62
C PRO A 158 30.31 -11.71 -4.12
N ARG A 159 30.31 -10.68 -3.27
CA ARG A 159 30.32 -10.84 -1.82
C ARG A 159 28.96 -11.29 -1.30
N VAL A 160 27.87 -10.89 -1.96
CA VAL A 160 26.52 -11.40 -1.67
C VAL A 160 26.45 -12.87 -2.06
N ARG A 161 26.87 -13.22 -3.29
CA ARG A 161 26.92 -14.61 -3.74
C ARG A 161 27.76 -15.49 -2.83
N TYR A 162 28.91 -15.00 -2.36
CA TYR A 162 29.74 -15.71 -1.38
C TYR A 162 28.99 -15.97 -0.06
N GLN A 163 28.24 -14.99 0.44
CA GLN A 163 27.43 -15.16 1.65
C GLN A 163 26.31 -16.18 1.43
N VAL A 164 25.68 -16.21 0.25
CA VAL A 164 24.69 -17.25 -0.11
C VAL A 164 25.29 -18.65 -0.01
N ILE A 165 26.51 -18.86 -0.51
CA ILE A 165 27.18 -20.17 -0.39
C ILE A 165 27.34 -20.55 1.07
N HIS A 166 27.80 -19.61 1.90
CA HIS A 166 27.94 -19.83 3.33
C HIS A 166 26.61 -20.26 3.95
N ASP A 167 25.53 -19.51 3.73
CA ASP A 167 24.22 -19.78 4.33
C ASP A 167 23.65 -21.14 3.86
N LEU A 168 23.87 -21.51 2.60
CA LEU A 168 23.48 -22.82 2.06
C LEU A 168 24.28 -23.98 2.69
N CYS A 169 25.54 -23.75 3.04
CA CYS A 169 26.41 -24.74 3.67
C CYS A 169 26.29 -24.76 5.20
N ASP A 170 25.73 -23.74 5.83
CA ASP A 170 25.65 -23.59 7.29
C ASP A 170 24.38 -24.23 7.89
N GLY A 171 23.99 -25.40 7.37
CA GLY A 171 22.89 -26.23 7.89
C GLY A 171 21.55 -26.10 7.17
N SER A 172 21.55 -26.06 5.84
CA SER A 172 20.29 -26.18 5.06
C SER A 172 19.47 -27.43 5.42
N PRO A 173 18.12 -27.35 5.42
CA PRO A 173 17.26 -28.48 5.70
C PRO A 173 17.49 -29.62 4.71
N ASN A 174 17.53 -30.85 5.21
CA ASN A 174 17.78 -32.03 4.37
C ASN A 174 16.73 -32.21 3.27
N TRP A 175 15.47 -31.83 3.51
CA TRP A 175 14.41 -31.94 2.50
C TRP A 175 14.58 -30.94 1.32
N ARG A 176 15.48 -29.96 1.45
CA ARG A 176 15.88 -29.03 0.38
C ARG A 176 17.20 -29.41 -0.30
N GLU A 177 17.83 -30.52 0.07
CA GLU A 177 19.15 -30.93 -0.44
C GLU A 177 19.25 -30.81 -1.97
N ASP A 178 18.30 -31.38 -2.71
CA ASP A 178 18.28 -31.30 -4.19
C ASP A 178 18.29 -29.86 -4.72
N GLN A 179 17.57 -28.95 -4.07
CA GLN A 179 17.51 -27.54 -4.47
C GLN A 179 18.81 -26.81 -4.11
N VAL A 180 19.37 -27.11 -2.95
CA VAL A 180 20.67 -26.56 -2.50
C VAL A 180 21.76 -26.96 -3.48
N ILE A 181 21.88 -28.25 -3.80
CA ILE A 181 22.90 -28.76 -4.70
C ILE A 181 22.72 -28.18 -6.11
N LYS A 182 21.50 -28.16 -6.67
CA LYS A 182 21.23 -27.53 -7.97
C LYS A 182 21.61 -26.05 -7.99
N THR A 183 21.36 -25.33 -6.91
CA THR A 183 21.75 -23.92 -6.77
C THR A 183 23.28 -23.79 -6.78
N LEU A 184 24.00 -24.58 -5.98
CA LEU A 184 25.47 -24.57 -5.96
C LEU A 184 26.06 -24.97 -7.32
N GLU A 185 25.49 -25.95 -8.01
CA GLU A 185 25.89 -26.35 -9.36
C GLU A 185 25.72 -25.23 -10.39
N SER A 186 24.64 -24.44 -10.30
CA SER A 186 24.46 -23.28 -11.18
C SER A 186 25.55 -22.21 -11.00
N MET A 187 26.16 -22.17 -9.82
CA MET A 187 27.24 -21.22 -9.48
C MET A 187 28.65 -21.76 -9.82
N HIS A 188 28.79 -22.97 -10.37
CA HIS A 188 30.11 -23.59 -10.60
C HIS A 188 31.02 -22.73 -11.50
N ASN A 189 30.45 -21.98 -12.45
CA ASN A 189 31.18 -21.11 -13.38
C ASN A 189 31.12 -19.63 -12.96
N ASP A 190 30.98 -19.34 -11.67
CA ASP A 190 30.92 -17.96 -11.19
C ASP A 190 32.10 -17.12 -11.72
N PRO A 191 31.88 -15.88 -12.21
CA PRO A 191 32.97 -15.04 -12.71
C PRO A 191 34.01 -14.71 -11.62
N ASP A 192 33.60 -14.59 -10.36
CA ASP A 192 34.50 -14.34 -9.25
C ASP A 192 35.28 -15.60 -8.87
N ALA A 193 36.62 -15.48 -8.83
CA ALA A 193 37.50 -16.61 -8.60
C ALA A 193 37.35 -17.22 -7.19
N LYS A 194 37.02 -16.40 -6.18
CA LYS A 194 36.85 -16.88 -4.80
C LYS A 194 35.54 -17.64 -4.68
N VAL A 195 34.44 -17.09 -5.20
CA VAL A 195 33.13 -17.76 -5.24
C VAL A 195 33.24 -19.11 -5.96
N ARG A 196 33.80 -19.11 -7.17
CA ARG A 196 34.01 -20.31 -7.99
C ARG A 196 34.84 -21.38 -7.28
N ARG A 197 35.94 -21.00 -6.63
CA ARG A 197 36.80 -21.93 -5.89
C ARG A 197 36.05 -22.56 -4.71
N THR A 198 35.27 -21.78 -3.96
CA THR A 198 34.49 -22.29 -2.83
C THR A 198 33.42 -23.27 -3.29
N ILE A 199 32.66 -22.93 -4.34
CA ILE A 199 31.66 -23.85 -4.93
C ILE A 199 32.29 -25.18 -5.33
N ASN A 200 33.41 -25.12 -6.08
CA ASN A 200 34.09 -26.34 -6.52
C ASN A 200 34.53 -27.22 -5.34
N ASN A 201 34.99 -26.61 -4.24
CA ASN A 201 35.34 -27.34 -3.02
C ASN A 201 34.12 -28.03 -2.39
N VAL A 202 33.01 -27.29 -2.23
CA VAL A 202 31.76 -27.81 -1.67
C VAL A 202 31.21 -28.96 -2.51
N LEU A 203 31.08 -28.77 -3.83
CA LEU A 203 30.58 -29.80 -4.74
C LEU A 203 31.50 -31.03 -4.80
N THR A 204 32.82 -30.83 -4.71
CA THR A 204 33.76 -31.95 -4.63
C THR A 204 33.54 -32.75 -3.34
N ASN A 205 33.44 -32.09 -2.19
CA ASN A 205 33.17 -32.77 -0.92
C ASN A 205 31.84 -33.52 -0.95
N TYR A 206 30.78 -32.88 -1.48
CA TYR A 206 29.47 -33.49 -1.62
C TYR A 206 29.52 -34.77 -2.47
N ARG A 207 30.23 -34.75 -3.61
CA ARG A 207 30.38 -35.94 -4.47
C ARG A 207 31.09 -37.11 -3.78
N TYR A 208 32.05 -36.84 -2.90
CA TYR A 208 32.82 -37.90 -2.23
C TYR A 208 32.20 -38.38 -0.92
N HIS A 209 31.50 -37.50 -0.19
CA HIS A 209 31.06 -37.76 1.17
C HIS A 209 29.55 -37.61 1.40
N GLY A 210 28.80 -37.11 0.40
CA GLY A 210 27.38 -36.77 0.55
C GLY A 210 27.12 -35.58 1.47
N LYS A 211 28.14 -34.76 1.76
CA LYS A 211 28.05 -33.63 2.69
C LYS A 211 28.37 -32.32 1.98
N TRP A 212 27.45 -31.37 2.04
CA TRP A 212 27.66 -30.01 1.53
C TRP A 212 27.91 -28.99 2.65
N ASN A 213 27.56 -29.34 3.89
CA ASN A 213 27.66 -28.49 5.06
C ASN A 213 29.07 -28.44 5.65
N ILE A 214 30.00 -27.84 4.90
CA ILE A 214 31.44 -27.87 5.19
C ILE A 214 32.06 -26.49 5.38
N LEU A 215 31.25 -25.44 5.43
CA LEU A 215 31.69 -24.05 5.62
C LEU A 215 31.43 -23.56 7.05
#